data_AF-A0A7Y9TGF1-F1
#
_entry.id   AF-A0A7Y9TGF1-F1
#
_cell.length_a   1.000
_cell.length_b   1.000
_cell.length_c   1.000
_cell.angle_alpha   90.00
_cell.angle_beta   90.00
_cell.angle_gamma   90.00
#
_symmetry.space_group_name_H-M   'P 1'
#
loop_
_entity.id
_entity.type
_entity.pdbx_description
1 polymer ?
#
loop_
_entity_poly.entity_id
_entity_poly.type
_entity_poly.pdbx_seq_one_letter_code
_entity_poly.pdbx_strand_id
1 'polypeptide(L)'
;MRENRRLTDAVQVSLEASFDALYAASGRPSIAPEYVLRALLLRAFCSVRSERQLVEQLGYNLLFRWFVGLDMGDAAWSHAVFSKNHDRLLTSEVAQQFFAEVNRLAKRSDETHQSKTDPDARFSKKSYGKESKLAYLGHTLVENRHGLIAAAVATEADGYAERDAALLMLHERQKNSSRRIPVGADKAYDTKDFVAAARALHVTPHV
;
A
#
# COMPACT_ATOMS: atom_id res chain seq x y z
N MET A 1 -0.80 8.17 -12.39
CA MET A 1 -2.24 8.15 -12.78
C MET A 1 -2.47 7.68 -14.20
N ARG A 2 -1.80 8.22 -15.24
CA ARG A 2 -1.96 7.70 -16.62
C ARG A 2 -1.55 6.24 -16.75
N GLU A 3 -0.38 5.88 -16.24
CA GLU A 3 0.11 4.50 -16.26
C GLU A 3 -0.79 3.55 -15.45
N ASN A 4 -1.13 3.94 -14.21
CA ASN A 4 -2.08 3.18 -13.39
C ASN A 4 -3.41 2.96 -14.11
N ARG A 5 -3.90 3.93 -14.89
CA ARG A 5 -5.13 3.76 -15.66
C ARG A 5 -4.96 2.74 -16.77
N ARG A 6 -3.87 2.81 -17.55
CA ARG A 6 -3.57 1.81 -18.60
C ARG A 6 -3.48 0.39 -18.04
N LEU A 7 -2.79 0.22 -16.92
CA LEU A 7 -2.71 -1.06 -16.22
C LEU A 7 -4.10 -1.54 -15.79
N THR A 8 -4.89 -0.66 -15.18
CA THR A 8 -6.25 -0.98 -14.71
C THR A 8 -7.17 -1.33 -15.88
N ASP A 9 -7.10 -0.58 -16.98
CA ASP A 9 -7.88 -0.84 -18.20
C ASP A 9 -7.53 -2.23 -18.78
N ALA A 10 -6.24 -2.60 -18.82
CA ALA A 10 -5.80 -3.91 -19.30
C ALA A 10 -6.32 -5.06 -18.42
N VAL A 11 -6.30 -4.92 -17.09
CA VAL A 11 -6.86 -5.92 -16.16
C VAL A 11 -8.37 -6.02 -16.30
N GLN A 12 -9.06 -4.89 -16.49
CA GLN A 12 -10.49 -4.90 -16.69
C GLN A 12 -10.87 -5.69 -17.96
N VAL A 13 -10.17 -5.48 -19.07
CA VAL A 13 -10.39 -6.24 -20.32
C VAL A 13 -10.15 -7.73 -20.11
N SER A 14 -9.12 -8.13 -19.35
CA SER A 14 -8.86 -9.55 -19.11
C SER A 14 -9.90 -10.22 -18.21
N LEU A 15 -10.65 -9.45 -17.42
CA LEU A 15 -11.65 -9.94 -16.47
C LEU A 15 -13.10 -9.61 -16.89
N GLU A 16 -13.31 -9.12 -18.11
CA GLU A 16 -14.61 -8.62 -18.59
C GLU A 16 -15.74 -9.64 -18.40
N ALA A 17 -15.52 -10.90 -18.82
CA ALA A 17 -16.51 -11.97 -18.64
C ALA A 17 -16.85 -12.25 -17.16
N SER A 18 -15.91 -12.02 -16.25
CA SER A 18 -16.13 -12.18 -14.81
C SER A 18 -16.91 -10.99 -14.22
N PHE A 19 -16.69 -9.78 -14.73
CA PHE A 19 -17.48 -8.60 -14.38
C PHE A 19 -18.91 -8.70 -14.87
N ASP A 20 -19.12 -9.20 -16.09
CA ASP A 20 -20.45 -9.39 -16.67
C ASP A 20 -21.35 -10.26 -15.79
N ALA A 21 -20.79 -11.31 -15.17
CA ALA A 21 -21.51 -12.18 -14.26
C ALA A 21 -21.97 -11.49 -12.95
N LEU A 22 -21.38 -10.33 -12.59
CA LEU A 22 -21.75 -9.56 -11.40
C LEU A 22 -22.88 -8.56 -11.67
N TYR A 23 -23.17 -8.27 -12.94
CA TYR A 23 -24.26 -7.39 -13.29
C TYR A 23 -25.61 -8.09 -13.08
N ALA A 24 -26.52 -7.41 -12.38
CA ALA A 24 -27.86 -7.91 -12.20
C ALA A 24 -28.63 -7.87 -13.53
N ALA A 25 -29.32 -8.97 -13.87
CA ALA A 25 -30.14 -9.06 -15.08
C ALA A 25 -31.32 -8.07 -15.10
N SER A 26 -31.73 -7.54 -13.94
CA SER A 26 -32.78 -6.53 -13.81
C SER A 26 -32.58 -5.68 -12.54
N GLY A 27 -33.16 -4.48 -12.53
CA GLY A 27 -33.13 -3.56 -11.39
C GLY A 27 -32.67 -2.15 -11.73
N ARG A 28 -32.61 -1.27 -10.72
CA ARG A 28 -32.11 0.09 -10.88
C ARG A 28 -30.60 0.05 -11.18
N PRO A 29 -30.09 0.82 -12.15
CA PRO A 29 -28.65 0.92 -12.40
C PRO A 29 -27.92 1.25 -11.10
N SER A 30 -26.98 0.39 -10.70
CA SER A 30 -26.06 0.64 -9.59
C SER A 30 -24.69 1.03 -10.13
N ILE A 31 -23.76 1.37 -9.25
CA ILE A 31 -22.39 1.66 -9.66
C ILE A 31 -21.79 0.39 -10.25
N ALA A 32 -21.23 0.50 -11.45
CA ALA A 32 -20.50 -0.55 -12.13
C ALA A 32 -19.41 -1.16 -11.22
N PRO A 33 -19.31 -2.50 -11.09
CA PRO A 33 -18.29 -3.14 -10.24
C PRO A 33 -16.86 -2.68 -10.54
N GLU A 34 -16.50 -2.52 -11.80
CA GLU A 34 -15.21 -2.02 -12.26
C GLU A 34 -14.93 -0.59 -11.75
N TYR A 35 -15.94 0.27 -11.67
CA TYR A 35 -15.79 1.64 -11.18
C TYR A 35 -15.54 1.65 -9.67
N VAL A 36 -16.18 0.74 -8.94
CA VAL A 36 -15.92 0.55 -7.51
C VAL A 36 -14.47 0.11 -7.29
N LEU A 37 -13.97 -0.89 -8.03
CA LEU A 37 -12.58 -1.35 -7.89
C LEU A 37 -11.56 -0.28 -8.28
N ARG A 38 -11.81 0.47 -9.36
CA ARG A 38 -11.00 1.64 -9.72
C ARG A 38 -10.97 2.68 -8.60
N ALA A 39 -12.12 2.96 -7.98
CA ALA A 39 -12.19 3.90 -6.88
C ALA A 39 -11.42 3.40 -5.63
N LEU A 40 -11.40 2.09 -5.37
CA LEU A 40 -10.58 1.50 -4.29
C LEU A 40 -9.09 1.58 -4.59
N LEU A 41 -8.67 1.32 -5.82
CA LEU A 41 -7.29 1.57 -6.26
C LEU A 41 -6.91 3.04 -6.07
N LEU A 42 -7.78 3.96 -6.46
CA LEU A 42 -7.57 5.39 -6.29
C LEU A 42 -7.40 5.76 -4.81
N ARG A 43 -8.24 5.18 -3.94
CA ARG A 43 -8.13 5.36 -2.49
C ARG A 43 -6.78 4.88 -1.96
N ALA A 44 -6.31 3.71 -2.40
CA ALA A 44 -5.01 3.18 -2.03
C ALA A 44 -3.85 4.07 -2.55
N PHE A 45 -3.85 4.41 -3.84
CA PHE A 45 -2.78 5.19 -4.48
C PHE A 45 -2.68 6.63 -3.99
N CYS A 46 -3.82 7.24 -3.67
CA CYS A 46 -3.89 8.62 -3.20
C CYS A 46 -4.01 8.72 -1.68
N SER A 47 -3.90 7.60 -0.96
CA SER A 47 -3.99 7.51 0.50
C SER A 47 -5.24 8.22 1.06
N VAL A 48 -6.37 8.11 0.36
CA VAL A 48 -7.64 8.72 0.76
C VAL A 48 -8.20 7.95 1.95
N ARG A 49 -8.41 8.63 3.07
CA ARG A 49 -8.59 7.95 4.36
C ARG A 49 -9.99 7.37 4.54
N SER A 50 -11.00 7.94 3.90
CA SER A 50 -12.39 7.49 3.99
C SER A 50 -13.08 7.42 2.63
N GLU A 51 -14.07 6.53 2.52
CA GLU A 51 -14.92 6.44 1.33
C GLU A 51 -15.74 7.71 1.12
N ARG A 52 -16.13 8.38 2.22
CA ARG A 52 -16.83 9.66 2.15
C ARG A 52 -15.97 10.71 1.47
N GLN A 53 -14.71 10.83 1.88
CA GLN A 53 -13.76 11.76 1.26
C GLN A 53 -13.52 11.41 -0.21
N LEU A 54 -13.44 10.12 -0.54
CA LEU A 54 -13.28 9.65 -1.93
C LEU A 54 -14.46 10.08 -2.79
N VAL A 55 -15.68 9.84 -2.33
CA VAL A 55 -16.92 10.20 -3.03
C VAL A 55 -17.06 11.71 -3.16
N GLU A 56 -16.73 12.48 -2.12
CA GLU A 56 -16.66 13.95 -2.21
C GLU A 56 -15.64 14.39 -3.26
N GLN A 57 -14.44 13.78 -3.31
CA GLN A 57 -13.43 14.07 -4.33
C GLN A 57 -13.89 13.72 -5.74
N LEU A 58 -14.67 12.65 -5.93
CA LEU A 58 -15.29 12.35 -7.23
C LEU A 58 -16.30 13.44 -7.67
N GLY A 59 -16.80 14.26 -6.74
CA GLY A 59 -17.66 15.41 -7.04
C GLY A 59 -16.96 16.60 -7.69
N TYR A 60 -15.67 16.80 -7.45
CA TYR A 60 -14.96 18.00 -7.94
C TYR A 60 -13.61 17.73 -8.61
N ASN A 61 -12.99 16.56 -8.39
CA ASN A 61 -11.68 16.25 -8.91
C ASN A 61 -11.78 15.53 -10.26
N LEU A 62 -11.58 16.29 -11.35
CA LEU A 62 -11.65 15.77 -12.72
C LEU A 62 -10.67 14.61 -12.99
N LEU A 63 -9.50 14.59 -12.34
CA LEU A 63 -8.54 13.49 -12.49
C LEU A 63 -9.06 12.20 -11.87
N PHE A 64 -9.78 12.30 -10.75
CA PHE A 64 -10.36 11.16 -10.05
C PHE A 64 -11.52 10.58 -10.86
N ARG A 65 -12.39 11.46 -11.36
CA ARG A 65 -13.49 11.10 -12.27
C ARG A 65 -12.98 10.39 -13.51
N TRP A 66 -11.99 11.00 -14.18
CA TRP A 66 -11.32 10.43 -15.33
C TRP A 66 -10.78 9.03 -15.03
N PHE A 67 -10.04 8.86 -13.93
CA PHE A 67 -9.44 7.56 -13.58
C PHE A 67 -10.49 6.45 -13.37
N VAL A 68 -11.57 6.80 -12.67
CA VAL A 68 -12.64 5.86 -12.34
C VAL A 68 -13.54 5.54 -13.53
N GLY A 69 -13.60 6.40 -14.55
CA GLY A 69 -14.43 6.23 -15.73
C GLY A 69 -15.71 7.06 -15.72
N LEU A 70 -15.83 8.05 -14.83
CA LEU A 70 -16.92 9.01 -14.84
C LEU A 70 -16.67 10.12 -15.85
N ASP A 71 -17.71 10.51 -16.59
CA ASP A 71 -17.69 11.67 -17.46
C ASP A 71 -17.61 12.97 -16.62
N MET A 72 -17.41 14.14 -17.23
CA MET A 72 -17.52 15.41 -16.54
C MET A 72 -18.96 15.69 -16.07
N GLY A 73 -19.97 15.26 -16.84
CA GLY A 73 -21.39 15.55 -16.57
C GLY A 73 -22.09 14.63 -15.57
N ASP A 74 -21.52 13.47 -15.25
CA ASP A 74 -22.20 12.48 -14.40
C ASP A 74 -22.39 12.99 -12.96
N ALA A 75 -23.50 12.63 -12.33
CA ALA A 75 -23.65 12.88 -10.89
C ALA A 75 -22.59 12.08 -10.11
N ALA A 76 -21.97 12.72 -9.11
CA ALA A 76 -21.15 11.98 -8.16
C ALA A 76 -22.00 10.95 -7.42
N TRP A 77 -21.39 9.83 -7.07
CA TRP A 77 -22.08 8.78 -6.34
C TRP A 77 -22.50 9.24 -4.95
N SER A 78 -23.49 8.58 -4.36
CA SER A 78 -23.72 8.74 -2.93
C SER A 78 -22.82 7.80 -2.14
N HIS A 79 -22.28 8.27 -1.01
CA HIS A 79 -21.44 7.47 -0.13
C HIS A 79 -22.11 6.14 0.29
N ALA A 80 -23.41 6.18 0.60
CA ALA A 80 -24.15 5.00 1.02
C ALA A 80 -24.28 3.94 -0.10
N VAL A 81 -24.43 4.36 -1.35
CA VAL A 81 -24.48 3.44 -2.50
C VAL A 81 -23.09 2.88 -2.79
N PHE A 82 -22.04 3.70 -2.69
CA PHE A 82 -20.66 3.25 -2.84
C PHE A 82 -20.30 2.18 -1.80
N SER A 83 -20.52 2.48 -0.51
CA SER A 83 -20.19 1.57 0.60
C SER A 83 -20.90 0.22 0.48
N LYS A 84 -22.20 0.21 0.12
CA LYS A 84 -22.93 -1.05 -0.12
C LYS A 84 -22.36 -1.87 -1.28
N ASN A 85 -21.98 -1.21 -2.38
CA ASN A 85 -21.39 -1.91 -3.51
C ASN A 85 -19.99 -2.44 -3.18
N HIS A 86 -19.20 -1.66 -2.44
CA HIS A 86 -17.90 -2.06 -1.91
C HIS A 86 -18.00 -3.34 -1.06
N ASP A 87 -18.90 -3.35 -0.07
CA ASP A 87 -19.08 -4.51 0.82
C ASP A 87 -19.50 -5.78 0.06
N ARG A 88 -20.39 -5.62 -0.92
CA ARG A 88 -20.82 -6.74 -1.78
C ARG A 88 -19.70 -7.23 -2.69
N LEU A 89 -18.88 -6.32 -3.22
CA LEU A 89 -17.90 -6.65 -4.25
C LEU A 89 -16.62 -7.24 -3.68
N LEU A 90 -16.16 -6.77 -2.52
CA LEU A 90 -14.91 -7.26 -1.91
C LEU A 90 -14.94 -8.74 -1.53
N THR A 91 -16.13 -9.31 -1.32
CA THR A 91 -16.29 -10.74 -1.03
C THR A 91 -16.30 -11.62 -2.28
N SER A 92 -16.37 -11.01 -3.47
CA SER A 92 -16.34 -11.74 -4.74
C SER A 92 -14.94 -12.20 -5.12
N GLU A 93 -14.84 -13.34 -5.79
CA GLU A 93 -13.58 -13.85 -6.34
C GLU A 93 -12.99 -12.88 -7.38
N VAL A 94 -13.84 -12.21 -8.16
CA VAL A 94 -13.45 -11.24 -9.20
C VAL A 94 -12.66 -10.07 -8.61
N ALA A 95 -13.05 -9.56 -7.44
CA ALA A 95 -12.31 -8.48 -6.78
C ALA A 95 -10.90 -8.93 -6.36
N GLN A 96 -10.77 -10.14 -5.82
CA GLN A 96 -9.47 -10.70 -5.43
C GLN A 96 -8.56 -10.91 -6.66
N GLN A 97 -9.11 -11.50 -7.73
CA GLN A 97 -8.40 -11.69 -8.99
C GLN A 97 -7.95 -10.36 -9.59
N PHE A 98 -8.83 -9.35 -9.59
CA PHE A 98 -8.51 -8.01 -10.09
C PHE A 98 -7.32 -7.39 -9.34
N PHE A 99 -7.34 -7.35 -8.01
CA PHE A 99 -6.24 -6.76 -7.24
C PHE A 99 -4.94 -7.57 -7.37
N ALA A 100 -5.03 -8.90 -7.44
CA ALA A 100 -3.88 -9.77 -7.67
C ALA A 100 -3.22 -9.49 -9.03
N GLU A 101 -4.03 -9.34 -10.09
CA GLU A 101 -3.53 -9.09 -11.43
C GLU A 101 -2.95 -7.68 -11.59
N VAL A 102 -3.60 -6.66 -11.00
CA VAL A 102 -3.04 -5.29 -10.94
C VAL A 102 -1.68 -5.30 -10.25
N ASN A 103 -1.55 -6.01 -9.12
CA ASN A 103 -0.29 -6.12 -8.39
C ASN A 103 0.78 -6.87 -9.20
N ARG A 104 0.39 -7.94 -9.90
CA ARG A 104 1.29 -8.72 -10.77
C ARG A 104 1.86 -7.86 -11.90
N LEU A 105 1.01 -7.09 -12.58
CA LEU A 105 1.45 -6.21 -13.67
C LEU A 105 2.28 -5.03 -13.16
N ALA A 106 1.95 -4.47 -11.99
CA ALA A 106 2.72 -3.40 -11.37
C ALA A 106 4.16 -3.85 -11.06
N LYS A 107 4.33 -5.05 -10.48
CA LYS A 107 5.67 -5.61 -10.20
C LYS A 107 6.53 -5.76 -11.46
N ARG A 108 5.94 -6.24 -12.56
CA ARG A 108 6.64 -6.33 -13.85
C ARG A 108 7.05 -4.96 -14.41
N SER A 109 6.25 -3.92 -14.13
CA SER A 109 6.58 -2.56 -14.57
C SER A 109 7.76 -1.96 -13.79
N ASP A 110 7.93 -2.32 -12.51
CA ASP A 110 9.09 -1.93 -11.71
C ASP A 110 10.39 -2.60 -12.20
N GLU A 111 10.32 -3.85 -12.68
CA GLU A 111 11.45 -4.52 -13.35
C GLU A 111 11.95 -3.75 -14.59
N THR A 112 11.06 -2.99 -15.23
CA THR A 112 11.39 -2.24 -16.46
C THR A 112 11.97 -0.84 -16.16
N HIS A 113 11.89 -0.35 -14.92
CA HIS A 113 12.40 0.98 -14.50
C HIS A 113 13.53 0.88 -13.46
N GLN A 114 14.34 -0.17 -13.53
CA GLN A 114 15.51 -0.32 -12.66
C GLN A 114 16.58 0.73 -12.99
N SER A 115 17.26 1.24 -11.96
CA SER A 115 18.44 2.08 -12.13
C SER A 115 19.48 1.31 -12.94
N LYS A 116 19.99 1.90 -14.03
CA LYS A 116 21.03 1.27 -14.85
C LYS A 116 22.37 1.14 -14.13
N THR A 117 22.60 1.94 -13.08
CA THR A 117 23.87 1.98 -12.34
C THR A 117 23.80 1.22 -11.02
N ASP A 118 22.61 1.05 -10.45
CA ASP A 118 22.41 0.40 -9.16
C ASP A 118 21.10 -0.42 -9.15
N PRO A 119 21.14 -1.67 -9.63
CA PRO A 119 19.95 -2.50 -9.83
C PRO A 119 19.13 -2.74 -8.56
N ASP A 120 19.69 -2.55 -7.37
CA ASP A 120 19.03 -2.83 -6.09
C ASP A 120 18.28 -1.59 -5.54
N ALA A 121 18.48 -0.42 -6.14
CA ALA A 121 17.72 0.77 -5.78
C ALA A 121 16.24 0.62 -6.21
N ARG A 122 15.32 0.87 -5.26
CA ARG A 122 13.86 0.78 -5.48
C ARG A 122 13.20 2.15 -5.40
N PHE A 123 12.08 2.32 -6.10
CA PHE A 123 11.30 3.56 -6.03
C PHE A 123 10.60 3.69 -4.68
N SER A 124 11.01 4.67 -3.89
CA SER A 124 10.38 5.00 -2.62
C SER A 124 9.82 6.43 -2.62
N LYS A 125 8.80 6.68 -1.80
CA LYS A 125 8.23 8.01 -1.57
C LYS A 125 8.37 8.36 -0.09
N LYS A 126 9.06 9.47 0.19
CA LYS A 126 9.24 9.97 1.56
C LYS A 126 7.92 10.42 2.22
N SER A 127 7.02 11.03 1.45
CA SER A 127 5.73 11.54 1.95
C SER A 127 4.75 11.88 0.82
N TYR A 128 3.49 12.14 1.17
CA TYR A 128 2.41 12.50 0.24
C TYR A 128 2.82 13.66 -0.69
N GLY A 129 2.55 13.49 -1.99
CA GLY A 129 2.82 14.51 -3.01
C GLY A 129 4.30 14.72 -3.37
N LYS A 130 5.22 13.98 -2.76
CA LYS A 130 6.64 14.01 -3.14
C LYS A 130 6.93 13.02 -4.26
N GLU A 131 7.85 13.42 -5.13
CA GLU A 131 8.36 12.59 -6.20
C GLU A 131 8.92 11.28 -5.63
N SER A 132 8.64 10.19 -6.32
CA SER A 132 9.27 8.92 -6.01
C SER A 132 10.69 8.94 -6.54
N LYS A 133 11.65 8.52 -5.72
CA LYS A 133 13.07 8.47 -6.10
C LYS A 133 13.59 7.06 -5.85
N LEU A 134 14.55 6.66 -6.66
CA LEU A 134 15.36 5.46 -6.42
C LEU A 134 16.16 5.68 -5.13
N ALA A 135 15.91 4.85 -4.13
CA ALA A 135 16.50 4.99 -2.80
C ALA A 135 16.56 3.64 -2.07
N TYR A 136 17.47 3.57 -1.10
CA TYR A 136 17.47 2.56 -0.05
C TYR A 136 16.72 3.07 1.18
N LEU A 137 16.23 2.16 2.02
CA LEU A 137 15.78 2.50 3.37
C LEU A 137 16.96 2.44 4.33
N GLY A 138 17.24 3.56 4.98
CA GLY A 138 18.23 3.63 6.05
C GLY A 138 17.56 3.45 7.40
N HIS A 139 18.00 2.46 8.16
CA HIS A 139 17.50 2.15 9.50
C HIS A 139 18.58 2.49 10.52
N THR A 140 18.20 3.12 11.63
CA THR A 140 19.14 3.49 12.70
C THR A 140 18.61 3.08 14.06
N LEU A 141 19.47 2.48 14.86
CA LEU A 141 19.23 2.22 16.28
C LEU A 141 20.00 3.28 17.08
N VAL A 142 19.29 4.05 17.90
CA VAL A 142 19.89 5.14 18.69
C VAL A 142 19.84 4.80 20.18
N GLU A 143 20.94 5.08 20.88
CA GLU A 143 20.98 5.10 22.34
C GLU A 143 20.42 6.45 22.82
N ASN A 144 19.30 6.41 23.55
CA ASN A 144 18.50 7.61 23.84
C ASN A 144 19.13 8.56 24.85
N ARG A 145 20.02 8.12 25.75
CA ARG A 145 20.59 9.00 26.80
C ARG A 145 21.54 10.04 26.21
N HIS A 146 22.31 9.66 25.20
CA HIS A 146 23.33 10.51 24.62
C HIS A 146 23.12 10.78 23.11
N GLY A 147 22.08 10.19 22.51
CA GLY A 147 21.78 10.37 21.08
C GLY A 147 22.78 9.69 20.17
N LEU A 148 23.49 8.66 20.67
CA LEU A 148 24.52 7.96 19.91
C LEU A 148 23.88 6.92 18.98
N ILE A 149 24.29 6.90 17.71
CA ILE A 149 23.92 5.83 16.78
C ILE A 149 24.66 4.57 17.21
N ALA A 150 23.90 3.58 17.64
CA ALA A 150 24.42 2.30 18.11
C ALA A 150 24.47 1.23 17.02
N ALA A 151 23.63 1.35 16.00
CA ALA A 151 23.69 0.56 14.78
C ALA A 151 23.01 1.31 13.63
N ALA A 152 23.44 1.03 12.40
CA ALA A 152 22.78 1.50 11.20
C ALA A 152 22.88 0.42 10.12
N VAL A 153 21.82 0.24 9.35
CA VAL A 153 21.80 -0.67 8.20
C VAL A 153 20.99 -0.04 7.07
N ALA A 154 21.42 -0.27 5.84
CA ALA A 154 20.65 0.07 4.65
C ALA A 154 20.05 -1.22 4.08
N THR A 155 18.77 -1.18 3.73
CA THR A 155 18.08 -2.29 3.04
C THR A 155 17.46 -1.78 1.76
N GLU A 156 17.10 -2.71 0.88
CA GLU A 156 16.17 -2.39 -0.20
C GLU A 156 14.88 -1.76 0.37
N ALA A 157 14.30 -0.83 -0.38
CA ALA A 157 13.05 -0.19 0.00
C ALA A 157 11.86 -1.10 -0.30
N ASP A 158 11.76 -2.20 0.43
CA ASP A 158 10.57 -3.03 0.49
C ASP A 158 9.72 -2.68 1.73
N GLY A 159 8.43 -3.03 1.71
CA GLY A 159 7.49 -2.66 2.77
C GLY A 159 7.69 -3.38 4.12
N TYR A 160 8.64 -4.31 4.22
CA TYR A 160 8.87 -5.15 5.40
C TYR A 160 10.27 -4.98 6.00
N ALA A 161 11.21 -4.39 5.27
CA ALA A 161 12.62 -4.33 5.62
C ALA A 161 12.91 -3.59 6.92
N GLU A 162 12.05 -2.67 7.35
CA GLU A 162 12.18 -1.94 8.62
C GLU A 162 12.22 -2.87 9.83
N ARG A 163 11.31 -3.86 9.90
CA ARG A 163 11.22 -4.77 11.05
C ARG A 163 12.37 -5.78 11.08
N ASP A 164 12.72 -6.31 9.90
CA ASP A 164 13.82 -7.26 9.77
C ASP A 164 15.16 -6.58 10.08
N ALA A 165 15.38 -5.37 9.57
CA ALA A 165 16.54 -4.55 9.90
C ALA A 165 16.64 -4.27 11.40
N ALA A 166 15.53 -3.92 12.04
CA ALA A 166 15.50 -3.68 13.49
C ALA A 166 15.87 -4.94 14.29
N LEU A 167 15.33 -6.12 13.94
CA LEU A 167 15.67 -7.37 14.60
C LEU A 167 17.14 -7.76 14.40
N LEU A 168 17.69 -7.56 13.20
CA LEU A 168 19.11 -7.80 12.92
C LEU A 168 20.02 -6.89 13.75
N MET A 169 19.72 -5.58 13.80
CA MET A 169 20.48 -4.63 14.61
C MET A 169 20.41 -4.95 16.11
N LEU A 170 19.25 -5.37 16.61
CA LEU A 170 19.08 -5.80 18.00
C LEU A 170 19.81 -7.11 18.31
N HIS A 171 19.77 -8.06 17.38
CA HIS A 171 20.47 -9.33 17.51
C HIS A 171 21.98 -9.11 17.62
N GLU A 172 22.58 -8.34 16.71
CA GLU A 172 24.03 -8.08 16.75
C GLU A 172 24.43 -7.36 18.04
N ARG A 173 23.61 -6.44 18.53
CA ARG A 173 23.85 -5.75 19.80
C ARG A 173 23.77 -6.69 21.02
N GLN A 174 22.89 -7.69 20.97
CA GLN A 174 22.68 -8.65 22.05
C GLN A 174 23.55 -9.90 21.93
N LYS A 175 24.22 -10.13 20.80
CA LYS A 175 25.02 -11.34 20.51
C LYS A 175 26.08 -11.63 21.57
N ASN A 176 26.67 -10.59 22.15
CA ASN A 176 27.71 -10.70 23.20
C ASN A 176 27.21 -10.25 24.58
N SER A 177 25.90 -10.13 24.78
CA SER A 177 25.30 -9.59 26.02
C SER A 177 24.07 -10.37 26.44
N SER A 178 24.07 -10.85 27.68
CA SER A 178 22.89 -11.46 28.32
C SER A 178 21.99 -10.44 29.02
N ARG A 179 22.36 -9.15 29.02
CA ARG A 179 21.59 -8.10 29.69
C ARG A 179 20.30 -7.82 28.91
N ARG A 180 19.18 -7.72 29.64
CA ARG A 180 17.91 -7.25 29.06
C ARG A 180 17.95 -5.74 28.83
N ILE A 181 17.62 -5.31 27.62
CA ILE A 181 17.59 -3.88 27.23
C ILE A 181 16.18 -3.45 26.78
N PRO A 182 15.73 -2.23 27.10
CA PRO A 182 14.52 -1.67 26.51
C PRO A 182 14.81 -1.07 25.13
N VAL A 183 13.84 -1.13 24.22
CA VAL A 183 13.88 -0.42 22.93
C VAL A 183 12.55 0.28 22.71
N GLY A 184 12.59 1.55 22.29
CA GLY A 184 11.40 2.24 21.78
C GLY A 184 11.31 2.05 20.28
N ALA A 185 10.12 1.73 19.77
CA ALA A 185 9.86 1.71 18.33
C ALA A 185 8.48 2.32 18.04
N ASP A 186 8.25 2.72 16.79
CA ASP A 186 6.98 3.34 16.42
C ASP A 186 5.84 2.31 16.23
N LYS A 187 4.63 2.82 15.94
CA LYS A 187 3.43 1.99 15.76
C LYS A 187 3.57 0.93 14.65
N ALA A 188 4.40 1.16 13.63
CA ALA A 188 4.58 0.18 12.57
C ALA A 188 5.27 -1.10 13.06
N TYR A 189 5.92 -1.06 14.23
CA TYR A 189 6.55 -2.24 14.86
C TYR A 189 5.61 -3.00 15.81
N ASP A 190 4.41 -2.49 16.09
CA ASP A 190 3.40 -3.16 16.94
C ASP A 190 2.75 -4.36 16.22
N THR A 191 3.53 -5.43 16.08
CA THR A 191 3.12 -6.71 15.51
C THR A 191 3.54 -7.85 16.42
N LYS A 192 2.70 -8.89 16.50
CA LYS A 192 2.93 -10.05 17.39
C LYS A 192 4.30 -10.69 17.13
N ASP A 193 4.66 -10.87 15.86
CA ASP A 193 5.88 -11.57 15.48
C ASP A 193 7.14 -10.75 15.83
N PHE A 194 7.11 -9.44 15.58
CA PHE A 194 8.22 -8.55 15.96
C PHE A 194 8.42 -8.51 17.49
N VAL A 195 7.33 -8.35 18.25
CA VAL A 195 7.40 -8.31 19.72
C VAL A 195 7.90 -9.63 20.28
N ALA A 196 7.47 -10.77 19.73
CA ALA A 196 7.94 -12.08 20.13
C ALA A 196 9.44 -12.26 19.83
N ALA A 197 9.88 -11.91 18.62
CA ALA A 197 11.27 -12.00 18.21
C ALA A 197 12.19 -11.09 19.06
N ALA A 198 11.79 -9.84 19.30
CA ALA A 198 12.53 -8.92 20.16
C ALA A 198 12.67 -9.48 21.60
N ARG A 199 11.61 -10.06 22.15
CA ARG A 199 11.65 -10.68 23.49
C ARG A 199 12.57 -11.88 23.55
N ALA A 200 12.63 -12.69 22.50
CA ALA A 200 13.56 -13.82 22.37
C ALA A 200 15.03 -13.36 22.34
N LEU A 201 15.31 -12.15 21.84
CA LEU A 201 16.62 -11.51 21.87
C LEU A 201 16.96 -10.85 23.23
N HIS A 202 16.18 -11.10 24.29
CA HIS A 202 16.25 -10.41 25.57
C HIS A 202 16.05 -8.88 25.45
N VAL A 203 15.25 -8.42 24.48
CA VAL A 203 14.86 -7.01 24.34
C VAL A 203 13.43 -6.82 24.82
N THR A 204 13.17 -5.71 25.51
CA THR A 204 11.81 -5.30 25.90
C THR A 204 11.35 -4.19 24.96
N PRO A 205 10.50 -4.49 23.95
CA PRO A 205 9.97 -3.46 23.06
C PRO A 205 8.89 -2.62 23.74
N HIS A 206 8.98 -1.31 23.53
CA HIS A 206 7.97 -0.31 23.85
C HIS A 206 7.46 0.24 22.52
N VAL A 207 6.30 -0.24 22.09
CA VAL A 207 5.62 0.08 20.81
C VAL A 207 4.21 0.59 21.07
#